data_AF-A0A945DFZ3-F1
#
_entry.id   AF-A0A945DFZ3-F1
#
_cell.length_a   1.000
_cell.length_b   1.000
_cell.length_c   1.000
_cell.angle_alpha   90.00
_cell.angle_beta   90.00
_cell.angle_gamma   90.00
#
_symmetry.space_group_name_H-M   'P 1'
#
loop_
_entity.id
_entity.type
_entity.pdbx_description
1 polymer ?
#
loop_
_entity_poly.entity_id
_entity_poly.type
_entity_poly.pdbx_seq_one_letter_code
_entity_poly.pdbx_strand_id
1 'polypeptide(L)'
;MDISRRDFMHIAAILGIGAATNGCAASGFKTPAQVSLKDIYDFKATGNFSLLHMCDLHAHIKPLYWREPSTLISAPNLVGTPGFLCGEAFANHYGLEPSSLDAYFDTHVDFESLAKKFGKMGGIAHIKTVLNKIRKDRGEDNV
;
A
#
# COMPACT_ATOMS: atom_id res chain seq x y z
N MET A 1 26.63 -20.40 -32.58
CA MET A 1 25.35 -20.96 -32.09
C MET A 1 24.28 -19.96 -32.47
N ASP A 2 23.53 -20.22 -33.54
CA ASP A 2 22.45 -19.35 -33.96
C ASP A 2 21.18 -19.75 -33.21
N ILE A 3 20.79 -18.96 -32.21
CA ILE A 3 19.55 -19.16 -31.46
C ILE A 3 18.41 -18.68 -32.35
N SER A 4 17.56 -19.60 -32.81
CA SER A 4 16.35 -19.21 -33.55
C SER A 4 15.33 -18.58 -32.61
N ARG A 5 14.40 -17.78 -33.14
CA ARG A 5 13.29 -17.21 -32.34
C ARG A 5 12.51 -18.30 -31.60
N ARG A 6 12.43 -19.51 -32.16
CA ARG A 6 11.78 -20.66 -31.53
C ARG A 6 12.58 -21.15 -30.32
N ASP A 7 13.88 -21.29 -30.46
CA ASP A 7 14.76 -21.74 -29.37
C ASP A 7 14.77 -20.73 -28.21
N PHE A 8 14.77 -19.44 -28.52
CA PHE A 8 14.60 -18.38 -27.52
C PHE A 8 13.28 -18.51 -26.75
N MET A 9 12.16 -18.75 -27.46
CA MET A 9 10.85 -18.93 -26.81
C MET A 9 10.79 -20.21 -25.97
N HIS A 10 11.46 -21.29 -26.38
CA HIS A 10 11.57 -22.51 -25.57
C HIS A 10 12.41 -22.28 -24.32
N ILE A 11 13.54 -21.58 -24.42
CA ILE A 11 14.38 -21.23 -23.27
C ILE A 11 13.62 -20.30 -22.31
N ALA A 12 12.89 -19.31 -22.83
CA ALA A 12 12.07 -18.41 -22.01
C ALA A 12 10.89 -19.12 -21.31
N ALA A 13 10.30 -20.15 -21.95
CA ALA A 13 9.27 -20.98 -21.33
C ALA A 13 9.84 -21.90 -20.23
N ILE A 14 11.02 -22.50 -20.45
CA ILE A 14 11.70 -23.36 -19.46
C ILE A 14 12.20 -22.54 -18.26
N LEU A 15 12.71 -21.32 -18.50
CA LEU A 15 13.17 -20.40 -17.45
C LEU A 15 12.01 -19.68 -16.72
N GLY A 16 10.75 -19.99 -17.04
CA GLY A 16 9.58 -19.42 -16.38
C GLY A 16 9.35 -17.93 -16.65
N ILE A 17 10.10 -17.31 -17.56
CA ILE A 17 9.95 -15.90 -17.95
C ILE A 17 8.62 -15.67 -18.69
N GLY A 18 8.03 -16.72 -19.28
CA GLY A 18 6.74 -16.69 -19.98
C GLY A 18 5.60 -17.46 -19.30
N ALA A 19 5.82 -18.08 -18.14
CA ALA A 19 4.79 -18.84 -17.45
C ALA A 19 4.02 -17.93 -16.49
N ALA A 20 2.98 -17.28 -17.02
CA ALA A 20 1.81 -16.94 -16.21
C ALA A 20 1.25 -18.24 -15.64
N THR A 21 1.73 -18.65 -14.46
CA THR A 21 1.18 -19.75 -13.68
C THR A 21 -0.14 -19.29 -13.09
N ASN A 22 -1.20 -19.40 -13.89
CA ASN A 22 -2.55 -19.51 -13.36
C ASN A 22 -2.68 -20.86 -12.66
N GLY A 23 -2.59 -20.84 -11.32
CA GLY A 23 -3.11 -21.92 -10.48
C GLY A 23 -2.19 -22.34 -9.35
N CYS A 24 -2.27 -21.64 -8.21
CA CYS A 24 -2.73 -22.20 -6.93
C CYS A 24 -2.68 -21.12 -5.83
N ALA A 25 -3.86 -20.75 -5.33
CA ALA A 25 -4.12 -20.14 -4.03
C ALA A 25 -3.39 -18.83 -3.63
N ALA A 26 -3.97 -17.70 -4.04
CA ALA A 26 -4.13 -16.56 -3.13
C ALA A 26 -5.33 -15.72 -3.58
N SER A 27 -6.41 -15.79 -2.81
CA SER A 27 -7.60 -14.95 -2.93
C SER A 27 -7.26 -13.45 -3.04
N GLY A 28 -7.69 -12.79 -4.11
CA GLY A 28 -8.08 -11.38 -4.07
C GLY A 28 -7.00 -10.29 -4.20
N PHE A 29 -5.74 -10.60 -4.49
CA PHE A 29 -4.70 -9.58 -4.53
C PHE A 29 -4.61 -8.87 -5.89
N LYS A 30 -4.83 -7.55 -5.88
CA LYS A 30 -4.73 -6.69 -7.06
C LYS A 30 -3.31 -6.19 -7.21
N THR A 31 -2.79 -6.20 -8.43
CA THR A 31 -1.51 -5.53 -8.72
C THR A 31 -1.66 -4.03 -8.46
N PRO A 32 -0.60 -3.29 -8.09
CA PRO A 32 -0.74 -1.89 -7.75
C PRO A 32 -1.19 -0.99 -8.93
N ALA A 33 -1.20 -1.49 -10.18
CA ALA A 33 -1.80 -0.82 -11.34
C ALA A 33 -3.33 -1.03 -11.46
N GLN A 34 -3.89 -1.98 -10.71
CA GLN A 34 -5.31 -2.35 -10.71
C GLN A 34 -6.05 -1.82 -9.48
N VAL A 35 -5.35 -1.13 -8.57
CA VAL A 35 -5.96 -0.53 -7.37
C VAL A 35 -6.85 0.61 -7.82
N SER A 36 -8.16 0.39 -7.69
CA SER A 36 -9.18 1.41 -7.96
C SER A 36 -9.55 2.14 -6.68
N LEU A 37 -10.15 3.33 -6.79
CA LEU A 37 -10.71 4.03 -5.63
C LEU A 37 -11.72 3.19 -4.85
N LYS A 38 -12.45 2.29 -5.53
CA LYS A 38 -13.36 1.36 -4.87
C LYS A 38 -12.59 0.45 -3.92
N ASP A 39 -11.43 -0.04 -4.32
CA ASP A 39 -10.62 -0.95 -3.49
C ASP A 39 -10.04 -0.27 -2.26
N ILE A 40 -9.77 1.04 -2.35
CA ILE A 40 -9.30 1.85 -1.22
C ILE A 40 -10.43 2.10 -0.22
N TYR A 41 -11.67 2.24 -0.69
CA TYR A 41 -12.84 2.55 0.15
C TYR A 41 -13.63 1.33 0.59
N ASP A 42 -13.39 0.16 0.01
CA ASP A 42 -14.14 -1.05 0.30
C ASP A 42 -13.56 -1.70 1.56
N PHE A 43 -14.35 -1.74 2.62
CA PHE A 43 -13.98 -2.42 3.86
C PHE A 43 -15.17 -3.22 4.35
N LYS A 44 -14.89 -4.37 4.97
CA LYS A 44 -15.92 -5.18 5.60
C LYS A 44 -16.32 -4.54 6.92
N ALA A 45 -17.51 -3.97 6.96
CA ALA A 45 -18.15 -3.50 8.19
C ALA A 45 -18.23 -4.66 9.21
N THR A 46 -17.64 -4.47 10.39
CA THR A 46 -17.66 -5.45 11.49
C THR A 46 -18.01 -4.76 12.81
N GLY A 47 -18.66 -5.48 13.72
CA GLY A 47 -19.11 -4.94 15.01
C GLY A 47 -20.15 -3.81 14.89
N ASN A 48 -20.48 -3.23 16.05
CA ASN A 48 -21.54 -2.22 16.20
C ASN A 48 -21.03 -0.78 16.31
N PHE A 49 -19.71 -0.59 16.40
CA PHE A 49 -19.08 0.71 16.58
C PHE A 49 -17.84 0.82 15.69
N SER A 50 -17.57 2.01 15.16
CA SER A 50 -16.40 2.28 14.31
C SER A 50 -15.72 3.57 14.71
N LEU A 51 -14.54 3.48 15.32
CA LEU A 51 -13.73 4.65 15.61
C LEU A 51 -13.01 5.16 14.36
N LEU A 52 -13.31 6.39 13.94
CA LEU A 52 -12.56 7.10 12.90
C LEU A 52 -11.47 7.96 13.54
N HIS A 53 -10.22 7.49 13.47
CA HIS A 53 -9.08 8.17 14.07
C HIS A 53 -8.18 8.80 13.00
N MET A 54 -7.76 10.05 13.25
CA MET A 54 -6.75 10.77 12.49
C MET A 54 -5.93 11.62 13.47
N CYS A 55 -4.63 11.66 13.29
CA CYS A 55 -3.72 12.49 14.08
C CYS A 55 -2.86 13.37 13.16
N ASP A 56 -2.19 14.36 13.76
CA ASP A 56 -1.09 15.12 13.15
C ASP A 56 -1.37 15.69 11.73
N LEU A 57 -2.58 16.23 11.52
CA LEU A 57 -2.94 16.83 10.23
C LEU A 57 -2.01 18.00 9.84
N HIS A 58 -1.40 18.68 10.81
CA HIS A 58 -0.54 19.86 10.61
C HIS A 58 -1.13 20.92 9.66
N ALA A 59 -2.47 21.06 9.65
CA ALA A 59 -3.21 21.93 8.73
C ALA A 59 -2.89 21.69 7.23
N HIS A 60 -2.56 20.46 6.84
CA HIS A 60 -2.42 20.06 5.44
C HIS A 60 -3.79 20.00 4.74
N ILE A 61 -4.31 21.16 4.36
CA ILE A 61 -5.64 21.31 3.74
C ILE A 61 -5.67 20.73 2.33
N LYS A 62 -4.59 20.90 1.57
CA LYS A 62 -4.44 20.43 0.19
C LYS A 62 -3.64 19.11 0.14
N PRO A 63 -3.87 18.24 -0.86
CA PRO A 63 -3.06 17.06 -1.04
C PRO A 63 -1.58 17.40 -1.25
N LEU A 64 -0.69 16.55 -0.72
CA LEU A 64 0.76 16.68 -0.84
C LEU A 64 1.46 15.32 -0.94
N TYR A 65 2.75 15.32 -1.24
CA TYR A 65 3.58 14.12 -1.16
C TYR A 65 4.20 14.07 0.23
N TRP A 66 3.93 13.00 0.98
CA TRP A 66 4.49 12.79 2.31
C TRP A 66 5.29 11.50 2.32
N ARG A 67 6.57 11.59 2.63
CA ARG A 67 7.50 10.44 2.60
C ARG A 67 7.93 10.13 4.03
N GLU A 68 7.82 8.86 4.41
CA GLU A 68 8.32 8.37 5.69
C GLU A 68 9.84 8.51 5.83
N PRO A 69 10.39 8.57 7.06
CA PRO A 69 11.83 8.73 7.27
C PRO A 69 12.63 7.52 6.74
N SER A 70 13.84 7.78 6.25
CA SER A 70 14.79 6.72 5.87
C SER A 70 15.53 6.12 7.05
N THR A 71 15.49 6.78 8.20
CA THR A 71 16.18 6.34 9.40
C THR A 71 15.41 6.81 10.62
N LEU A 72 15.17 5.89 11.54
CA LEU A 72 14.61 6.16 12.86
C LEU A 72 15.59 5.62 13.89
N ILE A 73 16.27 6.52 14.60
CA ILE A 73 17.28 6.18 15.60
C ILE A 73 16.61 6.10 16.96
N SER A 74 16.90 5.04 17.71
CA SER A 74 16.29 4.76 19.00
C SER A 74 17.33 4.56 20.09
N ALA A 75 16.89 4.59 21.36
CA ALA A 75 17.70 4.09 22.46
C ALA A 75 17.88 2.55 22.33
N PRO A 76 18.98 1.96 22.85
CA PRO A 76 19.28 0.55 22.65
C PRO A 76 18.15 -0.43 23.01
N ASN A 77 17.35 -0.10 24.03
CA ASN A 77 16.23 -0.93 24.49
C ASN A 77 14.97 -0.83 23.62
N LEU A 78 14.94 0.05 22.61
CA LEU A 78 13.80 0.29 21.71
C LEU A 78 14.09 -0.15 20.27
N VAL A 79 15.28 -0.66 19.98
CA VAL A 79 15.65 -1.15 18.66
C VAL A 79 14.69 -2.27 18.23
N GLY A 80 14.15 -2.14 17.01
CA GLY A 80 13.23 -3.12 16.45
C GLY A 80 11.78 -3.02 16.94
N THR A 81 11.44 -2.01 17.74
CA THR A 81 10.06 -1.79 18.21
C THR A 81 9.28 -0.85 17.30
N PRO A 82 7.94 -0.96 17.21
CA PRO A 82 7.10 0.00 16.51
C PRO A 82 7.40 1.44 16.91
N GLY A 83 7.50 2.33 15.92
CA GLY A 83 8.00 3.71 16.09
C GLY A 83 9.48 3.89 15.78
N PHE A 84 10.25 2.80 15.72
CA PHE A 84 11.67 2.80 15.33
C PHE A 84 11.99 1.79 14.22
N LEU A 85 10.96 1.44 13.43
CA LEU A 85 11.08 0.63 12.22
C LEU A 85 10.90 1.55 11.01
N CYS A 86 11.76 1.42 10.00
CA CYS A 86 11.61 2.13 8.72
C CYS A 86 12.07 1.25 7.55
N GLY A 87 11.60 1.55 6.35
CA GLY A 87 11.99 0.84 5.13
C GLY A 87 11.62 -0.65 5.16
N GLU A 88 12.53 -1.50 4.72
CA GLU A 88 12.32 -2.97 4.66
C GLU A 88 12.00 -3.57 6.04
N ALA A 89 12.58 -3.04 7.12
CA ALA A 89 12.30 -3.53 8.46
C ALA A 89 10.83 -3.29 8.87
N PHE A 90 10.26 -2.14 8.47
CA PHE A 90 8.84 -1.86 8.66
C PHE A 90 7.99 -2.78 7.79
N ALA A 91 8.32 -2.88 6.50
CA ALA A 91 7.58 -3.70 5.55
C ALA A 91 7.51 -5.17 6.00
N ASN A 92 8.65 -5.74 6.44
CA ASN A 92 8.71 -7.11 6.92
C ASN A 92 7.92 -7.32 8.22
N HIS A 93 7.93 -6.34 9.13
CA HIS A 93 7.22 -6.44 10.41
C HIS A 93 5.70 -6.51 10.23
N TYR A 94 5.16 -5.74 9.29
CA TYR A 94 3.72 -5.66 9.02
C TYR A 94 3.26 -6.49 7.82
N GLY A 95 4.17 -7.18 7.13
CA GLY A 95 3.86 -8.00 5.96
C GLY A 95 3.40 -7.16 4.76
N LEU A 96 4.03 -6.00 4.54
CA LEU A 96 3.70 -5.13 3.41
C LEU A 96 4.28 -5.70 2.12
N GLU A 97 3.45 -5.74 1.09
CA GLU A 97 3.90 -6.12 -0.25
C GLU A 97 4.74 -5.01 -0.90
N PRO A 98 5.88 -5.33 -1.54
CA PRO A 98 6.69 -4.35 -2.24
C PRO A 98 5.89 -3.58 -3.29
N SER A 99 6.17 -2.28 -3.46
CA SER A 99 5.51 -1.43 -4.45
C SER A 99 3.96 -1.35 -4.35
N SER A 100 3.38 -1.78 -3.22
CA SER A 100 1.96 -1.68 -2.93
C SER A 100 1.54 -0.26 -2.52
N LEU A 101 0.23 -0.05 -2.36
CA LEU A 101 -0.28 1.21 -1.82
C LEU A 101 0.16 1.42 -0.37
N ASP A 102 0.14 0.36 0.45
CA ASP A 102 0.58 0.43 1.85
C ASP A 102 2.08 0.71 1.93
N ALA A 103 2.90 0.08 1.07
CA ALA A 103 4.33 0.39 1.00
C ALA A 103 4.61 1.86 0.62
N TYR A 104 3.76 2.47 -0.21
CA TYR A 104 3.84 3.89 -0.56
C TYR A 104 3.51 4.82 0.64
N PHE A 105 2.55 4.43 1.47
CA PHE A 105 2.14 5.22 2.65
C PHE A 105 3.08 5.03 3.83
N ASP A 106 3.52 3.80 4.08
CA ASP A 106 4.17 3.43 5.35
C ASP A 106 5.70 3.29 5.23
N THR A 107 6.27 3.43 4.03
CA THR A 107 7.71 3.32 3.84
C THR A 107 8.26 4.38 2.90
N HIS A 108 9.57 4.54 2.94
CA HIS A 108 10.30 5.39 2.00
C HIS A 108 10.80 4.64 0.76
N VAL A 109 10.63 3.32 0.71
CA VAL A 109 11.16 2.46 -0.35
C VAL A 109 10.39 2.76 -1.63
N ASP A 110 11.11 3.00 -2.73
CA ASP A 110 10.55 3.35 -4.04
C ASP A 110 9.60 4.57 -4.06
N PHE A 111 9.66 5.44 -3.04
CA PHE A 111 8.70 6.52 -2.86
C PHE A 111 8.52 7.39 -4.10
N GLU A 112 9.59 7.77 -4.80
CA GLU A 112 9.49 8.59 -6.01
C GLU A 112 8.70 7.90 -7.13
N SER A 113 8.99 6.62 -7.36
CA SER A 113 8.32 5.80 -8.38
C SER A 113 6.85 5.61 -8.03
N LEU A 114 6.55 5.33 -6.76
CA LEU A 114 5.19 5.14 -6.26
C LEU A 114 4.41 6.46 -6.19
N ALA A 115 5.06 7.58 -5.87
CA ALA A 115 4.45 8.91 -5.89
C ALA A 115 4.02 9.33 -7.31
N LYS A 116 4.82 8.99 -8.33
CA LYS A 116 4.44 9.21 -9.74
C LYS A 116 3.22 8.37 -10.14
N LYS A 117 3.04 7.20 -9.52
CA LYS A 117 1.96 6.26 -9.79
C LYS A 117 0.67 6.59 -9.05
N PHE A 118 0.74 6.79 -7.74
CA PHE A 118 -0.41 6.98 -6.86
C PHE A 118 -0.76 8.45 -6.61
N GLY A 119 0.18 9.36 -6.87
CA GLY A 119 -0.04 10.79 -6.72
C GLY A 119 -0.03 11.26 -5.27
N LYS A 120 -0.53 12.48 -5.07
CA LYS A 120 -0.53 13.14 -3.76
C LYS A 120 -1.55 12.50 -2.82
N MET A 121 -1.22 12.49 -1.54
CA MET A 121 -2.03 11.98 -0.46
C MET A 121 -2.65 13.09 0.40
N GLY A 122 -3.64 12.70 1.21
CA GLY A 122 -4.33 13.60 2.13
C GLY A 122 -5.22 14.64 1.43
N GLY A 123 -5.33 15.80 2.07
CA GLY A 123 -6.25 16.86 1.67
C GLY A 123 -7.63 16.69 2.31
N ILE A 124 -8.11 17.75 2.97
CA ILE A 124 -9.33 17.69 3.80
C ILE A 124 -10.57 17.33 2.98
N ALA A 125 -10.67 17.82 1.75
CA ALA A 125 -11.79 17.50 0.86
C ALA A 125 -11.83 16.00 0.49
N HIS A 126 -10.66 15.39 0.26
CA HIS A 126 -10.56 13.97 -0.04
C HIS A 126 -10.88 13.14 1.20
N ILE A 127 -10.30 13.49 2.35
CA ILE A 127 -10.58 12.83 3.63
C ILE A 127 -12.08 12.90 3.94
N LYS A 128 -12.73 14.07 3.79
CA LYS A 128 -14.18 14.21 3.99
C LYS A 128 -15.00 13.28 3.10
N THR A 129 -14.55 13.03 1.88
CA THR A 129 -15.21 12.10 0.95
C THR A 129 -15.18 10.67 1.50
N VAL A 130 -14.03 10.24 2.02
CA VAL A 130 -13.87 8.93 2.66
C VAL A 130 -14.73 8.82 3.92
N LEU A 131 -14.68 9.83 4.79
CA LEU A 131 -15.48 9.87 6.03
C LEU A 131 -16.99 9.77 5.72
N ASN A 132 -17.48 10.50 4.72
CA ASN A 132 -18.88 10.43 4.32
C ASN A 132 -19.27 9.04 3.78
N LYS A 133 -18.38 8.40 3.02
CA LYS A 133 -18.62 7.03 2.54
C LYS A 133 -18.71 6.05 3.71
N ILE A 134 -17.77 6.12 4.65
CA ILE A 134 -17.76 5.24 5.84
C ILE A 134 -19.01 5.44 6.68
N ARG A 135 -19.40 6.69 6.97
CA ARG A 135 -20.63 6.99 7.71
C ARG A 135 -21.89 6.48 7.01
N LYS A 136 -21.96 6.62 5.69
CA LYS A 136 -23.06 6.07 4.90
C LYS A 136 -23.12 4.53 4.99
N ASP A 137 -21.98 3.86 4.97
CA ASP A 137 -21.92 2.39 5.02
C ASP A 137 -22.17 1.83 6.43
N ARG A 138 -21.79 2.58 7.47
CA ARG A 138 -21.91 2.16 8.87
C ARG A 138 -23.21 2.64 9.53
N GLY A 139 -23.81 3.71 9.03
CA GLY A 139 -24.86 4.46 9.72
C GLY A 139 -24.26 5.51 10.65
N GLU A 140 -24.86 6.71 10.69
CA GLU A 140 -24.35 7.84 11.48
C GLU A 140 -24.27 7.53 12.99
N ASP A 141 -25.12 6.64 13.51
CA ASP A 141 -25.14 6.27 14.94
C ASP A 141 -24.03 5.26 15.34
N ASN A 142 -23.30 4.72 14.37
CA ASN A 142 -22.32 3.63 14.58
C ASN A 142 -20.86 4.08 14.35
N VAL A 143 -20.61 5.38 14.22
CA VAL A 143 -19.30 5.98 13.87
C VAL A 143 -18.91 7.09 14.84
#